data_AF-A0A8R1DR76-F1
#
_entry.id   AF-A0A8R1DR76-F1
#
_cell.length_a   1.000
_cell.length_b   1.000
_cell.length_c   1.000
_cell.angle_alpha   90.00
_cell.angle_beta   90.00
_cell.angle_gamma   90.00
#
_symmetry.space_group_name_H-M   'P 1'
#
loop_
_entity.id
_entity.type
_entity.pdbx_description
1 polymer ?
#
loop_
_entity_poly.entity_id
_entity_poly.type
_entity_poly.pdbx_seq_one_letter_code
_entity_poly.pdbx_strand_id
1 'polypeptide(L)'
;MFAALFLFVAFSTTLVESSSSKSSSSCNLMTSCAVEKCLDKELVRKIVTESSRDELFGNLVEKFDMVCIAAKCGNECAQCKHCHYALEQMSALAQGEKTSGLCPKLESCVFNCLTADVAKVLSCVATRCNVHCYDGDCPSCRMISRRIFSTVCKQHAMTTQPQIEYEGTCPNLFMELADLYVAKKQKE
;
A
#
# COMPACT_ATOMS: atom_id res chain seq x y z
N MET A 1 -23.94 18.25 57.77
CA MET A 1 -25.02 17.34 58.20
C MET A 1 -25.05 16.16 57.23
N PHE A 2 -25.00 14.96 57.81
CA PHE A 2 -25.00 13.64 57.16
C PHE A 2 -26.37 13.25 56.57
N ALA A 3 -26.38 12.49 55.47
CA ALA A 3 -27.25 11.34 55.12
C ALA A 3 -27.13 11.11 53.59
N ALA A 4 -26.44 10.10 53.04
CA ALA A 4 -26.60 8.64 53.11
C ALA A 4 -27.93 8.12 52.53
N LEU A 5 -27.85 7.37 51.41
CA LEU A 5 -28.47 6.07 51.09
C LEU A 5 -28.44 5.85 49.55
N PHE A 6 -27.54 5.04 48.99
CA PHE A 6 -27.54 3.57 48.81
C PHE A 6 -28.36 3.03 47.60
N LEU A 7 -27.61 2.33 46.73
CA LEU A 7 -27.96 1.19 45.85
C LEU A 7 -28.78 1.41 44.57
N PHE A 8 -28.12 1.23 43.42
CA PHE A 8 -28.38 0.06 42.56
C PHE A 8 -27.07 -0.35 41.84
N VAL A 9 -26.56 -1.53 42.19
CA VAL A 9 -25.58 -2.26 41.39
C VAL A 9 -26.37 -2.99 40.32
N ALA A 10 -26.12 -2.68 39.05
CA ALA A 10 -26.51 -3.52 37.92
C ALA A 10 -25.25 -3.97 37.20
N PHE A 11 -24.83 -5.19 37.54
CA PHE A 11 -23.87 -5.98 36.79
C PHE A 11 -24.50 -6.28 35.43
N SER A 12 -23.91 -5.82 34.34
CA SER A 12 -24.16 -6.37 33.01
C SER A 12 -22.84 -6.44 32.26
N THR A 13 -22.33 -7.66 32.31
CA THR A 13 -21.26 -8.26 31.50
C THR A 13 -21.23 -7.75 30.07
N THR A 14 -20.05 -7.22 29.69
CA THR A 14 -19.35 -7.45 28.42
C THR A 14 -20.23 -7.67 27.18
N LEU A 15 -20.37 -6.62 26.38
CA LEU A 15 -20.30 -6.76 24.92
C LEU A 15 -19.08 -6.00 24.44
N VAL A 16 -17.96 -6.73 24.35
CA VAL A 16 -16.83 -6.34 23.52
C VAL A 16 -17.33 -6.39 22.09
N GLU A 17 -17.67 -5.23 21.54
CA GLU A 17 -17.97 -5.08 20.12
C GLU A 17 -16.67 -5.18 19.34
N SER A 18 -16.32 -6.42 18.99
CA SER A 18 -15.27 -6.75 18.03
C SER A 18 -15.66 -6.24 16.64
N SER A 19 -15.47 -4.95 16.39
CA SER A 19 -15.64 -4.31 15.08
C SER A 19 -14.46 -4.62 14.15
N SER A 20 -14.28 -5.89 13.79
CA SER A 20 -13.16 -6.34 12.94
C SER A 20 -13.58 -6.86 11.54
N SER A 21 -14.78 -6.55 11.06
CA SER A 21 -15.28 -7.11 9.77
C SER A 21 -15.59 -6.08 8.66
N LYS A 22 -15.60 -4.77 8.94
CA LYS A 22 -15.85 -3.73 7.90
C LYS A 22 -14.59 -3.30 7.13
N SER A 23 -13.40 -3.39 7.72
CA SER A 23 -12.17 -2.87 7.10
C SER A 23 -11.61 -3.75 5.98
N SER A 24 -11.86 -5.07 6.03
CA SER A 24 -11.31 -6.02 5.07
C SER A 24 -12.02 -5.96 3.71
N SER A 25 -13.34 -5.73 3.69
CA SER A 25 -14.12 -5.60 2.46
C SER A 25 -13.86 -4.29 1.72
N SER A 26 -13.75 -3.16 2.44
CA SER A 26 -13.47 -1.85 1.84
C SER A 26 -12.12 -1.80 1.12
N CYS A 27 -11.06 -2.35 1.71
CA CYS A 27 -9.77 -2.43 1.03
C CYS A 27 -9.75 -3.43 -0.14
N ASN A 28 -10.64 -4.43 -0.16
CA ASN A 28 -10.78 -5.31 -1.32
C ASN A 28 -11.41 -4.57 -2.51
N LEU A 29 -12.45 -3.76 -2.28
CA LEU A 29 -13.05 -2.92 -3.33
C LEU A 29 -12.02 -1.96 -3.95
N MET A 30 -11.23 -1.30 -3.10
CA MET A 30 -10.12 -0.45 -3.55
C MET A 30 -9.13 -1.23 -4.42
N THR A 31 -8.74 -2.43 -3.96
CA THR A 31 -7.77 -3.28 -4.68
C THR A 31 -8.30 -3.69 -6.05
N SER A 32 -9.56 -4.14 -6.13
CA SER A 32 -10.18 -4.50 -7.41
C SER A 32 -10.24 -3.30 -8.36
N CYS A 33 -10.67 -2.14 -7.86
CA CYS A 33 -10.70 -0.92 -8.67
C CYS A 33 -9.30 -0.55 -9.20
N ALA A 34 -8.28 -0.60 -8.36
CA ALA A 34 -6.90 -0.27 -8.74
C ALA A 34 -6.39 -1.21 -9.85
N VAL A 35 -6.58 -2.52 -9.68
CA VAL A 35 -6.16 -3.51 -10.68
C VAL A 35 -6.91 -3.35 -12.01
N GLU A 36 -8.21 -3.01 -11.96
CA GLU A 36 -9.02 -2.87 -13.17
C GLU A 36 -8.81 -1.56 -13.93
N LYS A 37 -8.61 -0.44 -13.21
CA LYS A 37 -8.62 0.91 -13.82
C LYS A 37 -7.27 1.59 -13.91
N CYS A 38 -6.28 1.11 -13.15
CA CYS A 38 -4.98 1.77 -13.00
C CYS A 38 -3.79 0.90 -13.42
N LEU A 39 -4.01 -0.37 -13.74
CA LEU A 39 -2.99 -1.24 -14.32
C LEU A 39 -3.33 -1.57 -15.77
N ASP A 40 -2.33 -1.45 -16.64
CA ASP A 40 -2.42 -1.93 -18.02
C ASP A 40 -2.25 -3.45 -18.03
N LYS A 41 -3.29 -4.17 -18.47
CA LYS A 41 -3.32 -5.62 -18.44
C LYS A 41 -2.26 -6.26 -19.33
N GLU A 42 -1.98 -5.69 -20.50
CA GLU A 42 -0.98 -6.23 -21.42
C GLU A 42 0.43 -5.97 -20.91
N LEU A 43 0.68 -4.79 -20.35
CA LEU A 43 1.95 -4.47 -19.72
C LEU A 43 2.21 -5.36 -18.51
N VAL A 44 1.21 -5.56 -17.64
CA VAL A 44 1.32 -6.47 -16.49
C VAL A 44 1.59 -7.89 -16.95
N ARG A 45 0.85 -8.39 -17.95
CA ARG A 45 1.09 -9.72 -18.52
C ARG A 45 2.52 -9.83 -19.02
N LYS A 46 3.00 -8.84 -19.78
CA LYS A 46 4.37 -8.77 -20.30
C LYS A 46 5.40 -8.82 -19.17
N ILE A 47 5.24 -7.98 -18.14
CA ILE A 47 6.13 -7.96 -16.97
C ILE A 47 6.17 -9.35 -16.32
N VAL A 48 5.00 -9.96 -16.09
CA VAL A 48 4.91 -11.27 -15.46
C VAL A 48 5.61 -12.35 -16.29
N THR A 49 5.45 -12.36 -17.61
CA THR A 49 5.97 -13.44 -18.48
C THR A 49 7.42 -13.25 -18.90
N GLU A 50 7.91 -12.01 -19.00
CA GLU A 50 9.22 -11.69 -19.58
C GLU A 50 10.27 -11.25 -18.54
N SER A 51 9.86 -10.81 -17.35
CA SER A 51 10.84 -10.39 -16.33
C SER A 51 11.50 -11.60 -15.67
N SER A 52 12.79 -11.48 -15.40
CA SER A 52 13.48 -12.35 -14.45
C SER A 52 12.88 -12.23 -13.04
N ARG A 53 13.10 -13.23 -12.18
CA ARG A 53 12.58 -13.22 -10.80
C ARG A 53 13.03 -11.98 -10.01
N ASP A 54 14.26 -11.53 -10.19
CA ASP A 54 14.85 -10.41 -9.45
C ASP A 54 14.40 -9.03 -9.98
N GLU A 55 13.95 -8.95 -11.23
CA GLU A 55 13.42 -7.70 -11.82
C GLU A 55 11.90 -7.58 -11.71
N LEU A 56 11.21 -8.72 -11.61
CA LEU A 56 9.75 -8.83 -11.61
C LEU A 56 9.07 -7.84 -10.65
N PHE A 57 9.55 -7.79 -9.41
CA PHE A 57 8.92 -6.97 -8.38
C PHE A 57 9.04 -5.48 -8.68
N GLY A 58 10.26 -5.02 -8.97
CA GLY A 58 10.51 -3.62 -9.36
C GLY A 58 9.69 -3.22 -10.57
N ASN A 59 9.75 -4.02 -11.64
CA ASN A 59 9.02 -3.78 -12.88
C ASN A 59 7.50 -3.68 -12.67
N LEU A 60 6.95 -4.48 -11.73
CA LEU A 60 5.52 -4.50 -11.45
C LEU A 60 5.09 -3.37 -10.51
N VAL A 61 5.76 -3.19 -9.37
CA VAL A 61 5.33 -2.21 -8.36
C VAL A 61 5.54 -0.76 -8.80
N GLU A 62 6.46 -0.52 -9.74
CA GLU A 62 6.61 0.79 -10.39
C GLU A 62 5.40 1.17 -11.26
N LYS A 63 4.52 0.21 -11.59
CA LYS A 63 3.24 0.49 -12.28
C LYS A 63 2.09 0.77 -11.32
N PHE A 64 2.30 0.67 -10.02
CA PHE A 64 1.26 0.97 -9.03
C PHE A 64 1.13 2.48 -8.87
N ASP A 65 0.24 3.07 -9.66
CA ASP A 65 0.04 4.52 -9.73
C ASP A 65 -0.96 5.00 -8.67
N MET A 66 -0.46 5.58 -7.58
CA MET A 66 -1.30 6.18 -6.54
C MET A 66 -2.07 7.41 -7.02
N VAL A 67 -1.58 8.16 -8.01
CA VAL A 67 -2.31 9.28 -8.60
C VAL A 67 -3.52 8.76 -9.37
N CYS A 68 -3.36 7.68 -10.14
CA CYS A 68 -4.49 7.01 -10.77
C CYS A 68 -5.50 6.48 -9.74
N ILE A 69 -5.03 5.82 -8.67
CA ILE A 69 -5.92 5.28 -7.62
C ILE A 69 -6.71 6.41 -6.96
N ALA A 70 -6.05 7.53 -6.62
CA ALA A 70 -6.72 8.71 -6.08
C ALA A 70 -7.80 9.26 -7.03
N ALA A 71 -7.48 9.34 -8.32
CA ALA A 71 -8.38 9.92 -9.32
C ALA A 71 -9.55 9.01 -9.71
N LYS A 72 -9.31 7.71 -9.92
CA LYS A 72 -10.30 6.76 -10.48
C LYS A 72 -10.95 5.84 -9.46
N CYS A 73 -10.34 5.70 -8.29
CA CYS A 73 -10.75 4.81 -7.21
C CYS A 73 -10.82 5.54 -5.86
N GLY A 74 -10.95 6.88 -5.88
CA GLY A 74 -10.91 7.71 -4.67
C GLY A 74 -11.98 7.36 -3.63
N ASN A 75 -13.18 6.98 -4.08
CA ASN A 75 -14.28 6.60 -3.20
C ASN A 75 -14.00 5.30 -2.42
N GLU A 76 -13.45 4.29 -3.10
CA GLU A 76 -13.05 3.03 -2.51
C GLU A 76 -11.78 3.22 -1.64
N CYS A 77 -10.85 4.05 -2.11
CA CYS A 77 -9.62 4.39 -1.42
C CYS A 77 -9.89 5.08 -0.08
N ALA A 78 -10.81 6.05 -0.03
CA ALA A 78 -11.21 6.74 1.20
C ALA A 78 -11.80 5.80 2.26
N GLN A 79 -12.40 4.68 1.84
CA GLN A 79 -12.95 3.67 2.77
C GLN A 79 -11.89 2.65 3.25
N CYS A 80 -10.75 2.55 2.56
CA CYS A 80 -9.64 1.72 2.98
C CYS A 80 -8.66 2.55 3.80
N LYS A 81 -8.57 2.32 5.13
CA LYS A 81 -7.72 3.09 6.06
C LYS A 81 -6.32 3.40 5.53
N HIS A 82 -5.68 2.40 4.91
CA HIS A 82 -4.33 2.57 4.41
C HIS A 82 -4.25 3.48 3.17
N CYS A 83 -5.24 3.39 2.29
CA CYS A 83 -5.32 4.21 1.09
C CYS A 83 -5.78 5.63 1.42
N HIS A 84 -6.76 5.75 2.33
CA HIS A 84 -7.18 7.03 2.89
C HIS A 84 -6.00 7.80 3.50
N TYR A 85 -5.18 7.13 4.30
CA TYR A 85 -3.93 7.70 4.82
C TYR A 85 -3.05 8.28 3.70
N ALA A 86 -2.85 7.52 2.62
CA ALA A 86 -2.03 7.96 1.49
C ALA A 86 -2.62 9.20 0.81
N LEU A 87 -3.96 9.27 0.64
CA LEU A 87 -4.65 10.46 0.12
C LEU A 87 -4.40 11.69 0.99
N GLU A 88 -4.52 11.53 2.32
CA GLU A 88 -4.26 12.63 3.25
C GLU A 88 -2.82 13.12 3.16
N GLN A 89 -1.84 12.21 3.06
CA GLN A 89 -0.43 12.59 2.96
C GLN A 89 -0.13 13.27 1.63
N MET A 90 -0.66 12.77 0.51
CA MET A 90 -0.51 13.41 -0.80
C MET A 90 -1.10 14.83 -0.79
N SER A 91 -2.26 15.00 -0.17
CA SER A 91 -2.92 16.30 -0.02
C SER A 91 -2.08 17.26 0.84
N ALA A 92 -1.60 16.82 2.00
CA ALA A 92 -0.75 17.63 2.88
C ALA A 92 0.54 18.05 2.18
N LEU A 93 1.22 17.12 1.49
CA LEU A 93 2.45 17.40 0.74
C LEU A 93 2.22 18.41 -0.39
N ALA A 94 1.11 18.31 -1.13
CA ALA A 94 0.77 19.25 -2.20
C ALA A 94 0.48 20.67 -1.67
N GLN A 95 -0.02 20.78 -0.45
CA GLN A 95 -0.33 22.04 0.22
C GLN A 95 0.85 22.61 1.03
N GLY A 96 1.97 21.88 1.11
CA GLY A 96 3.10 22.25 1.97
C GLY A 96 2.78 22.13 3.46
N GLU A 97 1.74 21.36 3.81
CA GLU A 97 1.35 21.09 5.18
C GLU A 97 2.18 19.96 5.80
N LYS A 98 2.13 19.89 7.13
CA LYS A 98 2.81 18.83 7.87
C LYS A 98 2.09 17.50 7.67
N THR A 99 2.83 16.46 7.28
CA THR A 99 2.34 15.08 7.24
C THR A 99 2.15 14.51 8.64
N SER A 100 1.37 13.45 8.74
CA SER A 100 1.08 12.77 10.02
C SER A 100 2.26 11.97 10.57
N GLY A 101 3.24 11.60 9.73
CA GLY A 101 4.50 10.98 10.15
C GLY A 101 4.46 9.46 10.32
N LEU A 102 3.45 8.74 9.79
CA LEU A 102 3.44 7.28 9.82
C LEU A 102 4.48 6.66 8.88
N CYS A 103 4.90 7.40 7.85
CA CYS A 103 5.84 6.95 6.82
C CYS A 103 6.97 7.99 6.64
N PRO A 104 7.80 8.23 7.68
CA PRO A 104 8.65 9.41 7.75
C PRO A 104 9.73 9.46 6.66
N LYS A 105 10.38 8.35 6.29
CA LYS A 105 11.36 8.36 5.20
C LYS A 105 10.68 8.55 3.85
N LEU A 106 9.55 7.88 3.61
CA LEU A 106 8.79 8.03 2.37
C LEU A 106 8.30 9.47 2.18
N GLU A 107 7.66 10.04 3.21
CA GLU A 107 7.14 11.41 3.20
C GLU A 107 8.26 12.44 3.00
N SER A 108 9.36 12.29 3.73
CA SER A 108 10.53 13.18 3.57
C SER A 108 11.13 13.06 2.17
N CYS A 109 11.20 11.85 1.61
CA CYS A 109 11.69 11.65 0.25
C CYS A 109 10.81 12.35 -0.79
N VAL A 110 9.48 12.19 -0.69
CA VAL A 110 8.53 12.83 -1.61
C VAL A 110 8.58 14.35 -1.47
N PHE A 111 8.67 14.88 -0.25
CA PHE A 111 8.84 16.32 -0.01
C PHE A 111 10.13 16.86 -0.65
N ASN A 112 11.24 16.13 -0.53
CA ASN A 112 12.51 16.49 -1.17
C ASN A 112 12.40 16.45 -2.70
N CYS A 113 11.63 15.52 -3.27
CA CYS A 113 11.34 15.51 -4.70
C CYS A 113 10.51 16.71 -5.16
N LEU A 114 9.49 17.09 -4.39
CA LEU A 114 8.64 18.27 -4.66
C LEU A 114 9.44 19.57 -4.61
N THR A 115 10.34 19.71 -3.64
CA THR A 115 11.14 20.94 -3.46
C THR A 115 12.31 21.06 -4.43
N ALA A 116 12.83 19.94 -4.95
CA ALA A 116 13.95 19.95 -5.90
C ALA A 116 13.51 20.36 -7.31
N ASP A 117 12.47 19.72 -7.86
CA ASP A 117 11.95 20.01 -9.21
C ASP A 117 10.54 19.42 -9.36
N VAL A 118 9.52 20.28 -9.22
CA VAL A 118 8.10 19.88 -9.36
C VAL A 118 7.82 19.24 -10.72
N ALA A 119 8.48 19.68 -11.79
CA ALA A 119 8.27 19.12 -13.13
C ALA A 119 8.77 17.67 -13.24
N LYS A 120 9.70 17.25 -12.38
CA LYS A 120 10.25 15.90 -12.34
C LYS A 120 9.79 15.09 -11.12
N VAL A 121 8.83 15.58 -10.34
CA VAL A 121 8.41 14.94 -9.09
C VAL A 121 8.03 13.47 -9.30
N LEU A 122 7.28 13.15 -10.35
CA LEU A 122 6.83 11.78 -10.61
C LEU A 122 8.01 10.83 -10.87
N SER A 123 8.97 11.26 -11.69
CA SER A 123 10.18 10.48 -11.94
C SER A 123 11.04 10.36 -10.68
N CYS A 124 11.19 11.45 -9.91
CA CYS A 124 11.96 11.46 -8.68
C CYS A 124 11.39 10.46 -7.64
N VAL A 125 10.07 10.50 -7.42
CA VAL A 125 9.38 9.59 -6.50
C VAL A 125 9.52 8.15 -6.94
N ALA A 126 9.28 7.86 -8.22
CA ALA A 126 9.37 6.51 -8.77
C ALA A 126 10.78 5.91 -8.61
N THR A 127 11.82 6.70 -8.86
CA THR A 127 13.21 6.23 -8.80
C THR A 127 13.75 6.15 -7.37
N ARG A 128 13.40 7.11 -6.49
CA ARG A 128 14.09 7.30 -5.20
C ARG A 128 13.26 6.88 -4.00
N CYS A 129 11.95 7.08 -4.04
CA CYS A 129 11.12 7.01 -2.83
C CYS A 129 10.39 5.67 -2.69
N ASN A 130 10.13 4.95 -3.79
CA ASN A 130 9.41 3.68 -3.78
C ASN A 130 10.02 2.64 -2.82
N VAL A 131 11.34 2.63 -2.63
CA VAL A 131 12.02 1.72 -1.69
C VAL A 131 11.52 1.87 -0.24
N HIS A 132 11.15 3.08 0.18
CA HIS A 132 10.62 3.34 1.53
C HIS A 132 9.20 2.80 1.76
N CYS A 133 8.52 2.39 0.69
CA CYS A 133 7.29 1.61 0.82
C CYS A 133 7.57 0.19 1.35
N TYR A 134 8.78 -0.33 1.14
CA TYR A 134 9.11 -1.74 1.32
C TYR A 134 10.17 -1.99 2.39
N ASP A 135 11.03 -1.01 2.70
CA ASP A 135 12.13 -1.11 3.68
C ASP A 135 11.70 -1.14 5.16
N GLY A 136 10.39 -1.18 5.41
CA GLY A 136 9.80 -1.17 6.74
C GLY A 136 9.37 0.20 7.25
N ASP A 137 9.67 1.29 6.52
CA ASP A 137 9.29 2.65 6.91
C ASP A 137 7.78 2.89 6.87
N CYS A 138 7.11 2.41 5.81
CA CYS A 138 5.70 2.72 5.59
C CYS A 138 4.79 1.49 5.56
N PRO A 139 4.23 1.05 6.73
CA PRO A 139 3.30 -0.08 6.79
C PRO A 139 2.07 0.12 5.92
N SER A 140 1.60 1.36 5.78
CA SER A 140 0.42 1.69 4.99
C SER A 140 0.63 1.42 3.51
N CYS A 141 1.74 1.93 2.95
CA CYS A 141 2.10 1.70 1.57
C CYS A 141 2.36 0.22 1.29
N ARG A 142 3.14 -0.46 2.15
CA ARG A 142 3.43 -1.90 2.03
C ARG A 142 2.15 -2.73 1.97
N MET A 143 1.15 -2.38 2.79
CA MET A 143 -0.14 -3.07 2.84
C MET A 143 -0.91 -2.95 1.53
N ILE A 144 -1.05 -1.73 0.98
CA ILE A 144 -1.75 -1.51 -0.30
C ILE A 144 -1.03 -2.26 -1.43
N SER A 145 0.28 -2.08 -1.54
CA SER A 145 1.08 -2.73 -2.57
C SER A 145 0.97 -4.26 -2.48
N ARG A 146 1.01 -4.83 -1.27
CA ARG A 146 0.80 -6.27 -1.03
C ARG A 146 -0.55 -6.75 -1.53
N ARG A 147 -1.63 -5.98 -1.32
CA ARG A 147 -2.98 -6.35 -1.79
C ARG A 147 -3.05 -6.35 -3.31
N ILE A 148 -2.60 -5.28 -3.95
CA ILE A 148 -2.60 -5.13 -5.41
C ILE A 148 -1.75 -6.24 -6.04
N PHE A 149 -0.51 -6.41 -5.58
CA PHE A 149 0.38 -7.49 -6.02
C PHE A 149 -0.26 -8.86 -5.83
N SER A 150 -0.86 -9.14 -4.68
CA SER A 150 -1.45 -10.46 -4.41
C SER A 150 -2.63 -10.77 -5.34
N THR A 151 -3.41 -9.75 -5.71
CA THR A 151 -4.50 -9.90 -6.70
C THR A 151 -3.93 -10.17 -8.09
N VAL A 152 -2.95 -9.38 -8.55
CA VAL A 152 -2.26 -9.59 -9.83
C VAL A 152 -1.62 -10.98 -9.89
N CYS A 153 -0.93 -11.38 -8.82
CA CYS A 153 -0.28 -12.68 -8.72
C CYS A 153 -1.25 -13.85 -8.88
N LYS A 154 -2.45 -13.75 -8.30
CA LYS A 154 -3.50 -14.76 -8.49
C LYS A 154 -4.06 -14.75 -9.91
N GLN A 155 -4.33 -13.56 -10.46
CA GLN A 155 -4.90 -13.43 -11.81
C GLN A 155 -3.96 -13.97 -12.91
N HIS A 156 -2.65 -13.89 -12.70
CA HIS A 156 -1.65 -14.31 -13.69
C HIS A 156 -0.91 -15.61 -13.31
N ALA A 157 -1.38 -16.33 -12.29
CA ALA A 157 -0.76 -17.55 -11.77
C ALA A 157 0.76 -17.40 -11.56
N MET A 158 1.21 -16.27 -11.01
CA MET A 158 2.63 -15.91 -10.96
C MET A 158 3.48 -16.98 -10.27
N THR A 159 2.97 -17.64 -9.23
CA THR A 159 3.72 -18.67 -8.50
C THR A 159 4.10 -19.89 -9.34
N THR A 160 3.38 -20.15 -10.44
CA THR A 160 3.62 -21.29 -11.34
C THR A 160 4.31 -20.88 -12.65
N GLN A 161 4.68 -19.61 -12.80
CA GLN A 161 5.41 -19.16 -13.99
C GLN A 161 6.84 -19.72 -13.98
N PRO A 162 7.38 -20.25 -15.09
CA PRO A 162 8.69 -20.93 -15.11
C PRO A 162 9.87 -20.08 -14.60
N GLN A 163 9.86 -18.79 -14.89
CA GLN A 163 10.88 -17.82 -14.47
C GLN A 163 10.73 -17.35 -13.03
N ILE A 164 9.60 -17.68 -12.39
CA ILE A 164 9.34 -17.38 -10.98
C ILE A 164 9.57 -18.64 -10.17
N GLU A 165 8.79 -19.70 -10.42
CA GLU A 165 8.74 -20.98 -9.70
C GLU A 165 8.77 -20.79 -8.17
N TYR A 166 7.60 -20.80 -7.54
CA TYR A 166 7.49 -20.52 -6.11
C TYR A 166 6.51 -21.44 -5.40
N GLU A 167 7.02 -22.22 -4.46
CA GLU A 167 6.23 -23.04 -3.55
C GLU A 167 5.70 -22.19 -2.39
N GLY A 168 4.57 -21.52 -2.60
CA GLY A 168 3.95 -20.70 -1.58
C GLY A 168 2.73 -19.90 -2.04
N THR A 169 2.36 -18.90 -1.26
CA THR A 169 1.20 -18.04 -1.55
C THR A 169 1.63 -16.70 -2.14
N CYS A 170 0.80 -16.09 -2.98
CA CYS A 170 1.06 -14.74 -3.52
C CYS A 170 1.44 -13.68 -2.47
N PRO A 171 0.78 -13.63 -1.29
CA PRO A 171 1.21 -12.73 -0.23
C PRO A 171 2.60 -13.01 0.34
N ASN A 172 3.08 -14.26 0.32
CA ASN A 172 4.44 -14.61 0.76
C ASN A 172 5.47 -14.31 -0.33
N LEU A 173 5.12 -14.58 -1.60
CA LEU A 173 5.93 -14.18 -2.75
C LEU A 173 6.18 -12.66 -2.73
N PHE A 174 5.16 -11.86 -2.42
CA PHE A 174 5.31 -10.42 -2.22
C PHE A 174 6.37 -10.08 -1.17
N MET A 175 6.35 -10.76 -0.01
CA MET A 175 7.26 -10.44 1.09
C MET A 175 8.71 -10.73 0.69
N GLU A 176 8.96 -11.90 0.10
CA GLU A 176 10.30 -12.29 -0.34
C GLU A 176 10.83 -11.35 -1.42
N LEU A 177 10.03 -11.06 -2.44
CA LEU A 177 10.46 -10.20 -3.53
C LEU A 177 10.64 -8.74 -3.09
N ALA A 178 9.82 -8.25 -2.15
CA ALA A 178 9.98 -6.92 -1.56
C ALA A 178 11.31 -6.80 -0.80
N ASP A 179 11.69 -7.82 -0.04
CA ASP A 179 12.94 -7.81 0.73
C ASP A 179 14.15 -7.88 -0.22
N LEU A 180 14.08 -8.65 -1.32
CA LEU A 180 15.08 -8.66 -2.38
C LEU A 180 15.21 -7.29 -3.07
N TYR A 181 14.08 -6.65 -3.38
CA TYR A 181 14.04 -5.31 -3.99
C TYR A 181 14.73 -4.26 -3.10
N VAL A 182 14.45 -4.26 -1.80
CA VAL A 182 15.10 -3.36 -0.84
C VAL A 182 16.60 -3.63 -0.76
N ALA A 183 17.01 -4.90 -0.66
CA ALA A 183 18.42 -5.28 -0.60
C ALA A 183 19.20 -4.88 -1.86
N LYS A 184 18.57 -4.90 -3.04
CA LYS A 184 19.15 -4.40 -4.30
C LYS A 184 19.29 -2.88 -4.25
N LYS A 185 18.24 -2.16 -3.88
CA LYS A 185 18.24 -0.69 -3.81
C LYS A 185 19.20 -0.10 -2.78
N GLN A 186 19.60 -0.85 -1.76
CA GLN A 186 20.61 -0.42 -0.80
C GLN A 186 22.05 -0.53 -1.31
N LYS A 187 22.28 -1.23 -2.43
CA LYS A 187 23.61 -1.43 -3.03
C LYS A 187 23.87 -0.53 -4.24
N GLU A 188 22.84 0.16 -4.73
CA GLU A 188 22.88 1.16 -5.82
C GLU A 188 23.23 2.54 -5.27
#